data_AF-A0A921U502-F1
#
_entry.id   AF-A0A921U502-F1
#
_cell.length_a   1.000
_cell.length_b   1.000
_cell.length_c   1.000
_cell.angle_alpha   90.00
_cell.angle_beta   90.00
_cell.angle_gamma   90.00
#
_symmetry.space_group_name_H-M   'P 1'
#
loop_
_entity.id
_entity.type
_entity.pdbx_description
1 polymer ?
#
loop_
_entity_poly.entity_id
_entity_poly.type
_entity_poly.pdbx_seq_one_letter_code
_entity_poly.pdbx_strand_id
1 'polypeptide(L)'
;MSLDGVFSTAEALARLLARCPKLHSDPRLHELASSPAAAPPTHDDVAAALAEPLLHPRYTIPVLGCFLPLAPALINQAVALLRARLHASNDDARARLHAWNDDAAHLEDEAEEGDVRVVEFYLSRRRRLRLHEIACLALARALDLAPYLLR
;
A
#
# COMPACT_ATOMS: atom_id res chain seq x y z
N MET A 1 17.48 12.15 5.50
CA MET A 1 18.48 11.99 4.44
C MET A 1 19.74 11.62 5.16
N SER A 2 20.38 10.52 4.77
CA SER A 2 21.67 10.11 5.33
C SER A 2 22.68 11.24 5.09
N LEU A 3 23.65 11.36 6.00
CA LEU A 3 24.73 12.34 5.94
C LEU A 3 25.53 12.27 4.62
N ASP A 4 25.49 11.12 3.95
CA ASP A 4 26.23 10.84 2.71
C ASP A 4 25.41 11.13 1.44
N GLY A 5 24.17 11.63 1.58
CA GLY A 5 23.26 11.89 0.45
C GLY A 5 22.65 10.64 -0.19
N VAL A 6 23.06 9.45 0.24
CA VAL A 6 22.54 8.15 -0.25
C VAL A 6 21.17 7.85 0.38
N PHE A 7 20.26 7.33 -0.42
CA PHE A 7 18.96 6.88 0.07
C PHE A 7 19.12 5.63 0.95
N SER A 8 18.57 5.68 2.17
CA SER A 8 18.54 4.57 3.12
C SER A 8 17.10 4.10 3.34
N THR A 9 16.82 2.84 3.04
CA THR A 9 15.53 2.19 3.29
C THR A 9 15.20 2.13 4.77
N ALA A 10 16.18 1.83 5.62
CA ALA A 10 16.02 1.78 7.07
C ALA A 10 15.60 3.15 7.63
N GLU A 11 16.29 4.23 7.24
CA GLU A 11 15.91 5.59 7.65
C GLU A 11 14.56 6.03 7.08
N ALA A 12 14.25 5.66 5.85
CA ALA A 12 12.96 5.95 5.24
C ALA A 12 11.81 5.23 5.97
N LEU A 13 12.01 3.97 6.35
CA LEU A 13 11.05 3.18 7.10
C LEU A 13 10.85 3.73 8.52
N ALA A 14 11.92 4.08 9.22
CA ALA A 14 11.84 4.72 10.53
C ALA A 14 11.06 6.05 10.46
N ARG A 15 11.32 6.88 9.44
CA ARG A 15 10.58 8.13 9.20
C ARG A 15 9.10 7.89 8.91
N LEU A 16 8.78 6.88 8.10
CA LEU A 16 7.39 6.53 7.79
C LEU A 16 6.65 6.10 9.06
N LEU A 17 7.24 5.20 9.85
CA LEU A 17 6.62 4.68 11.07
C LEU A 17 6.47 5.76 12.15
N ALA A 18 7.42 6.68 12.27
CA ALA A 18 7.28 7.85 13.14
C ALA A 18 6.12 8.78 12.72
N ARG A 19 5.85 8.91 11.42
CA ARG A 19 4.75 9.73 10.88
C ARG A 19 3.40 9.01 10.91
N CYS A 20 3.41 7.70 10.77
CA CYS A 20 2.24 6.86 10.64
C CYS A 20 2.33 5.69 11.65
N PRO A 21 2.17 5.97 12.96
CA PRO A 21 2.46 4.98 14.01
C PRO A 21 1.58 3.75 13.95
N LYS A 22 0.37 3.84 13.40
CA LYS A 22 -0.50 2.66 13.26
C LYS A 22 0.02 1.64 12.25
N LEU A 23 0.92 2.02 11.34
CA LEU A 23 1.59 1.05 10.45
C LEU A 23 2.44 0.03 11.23
N HIS A 24 2.79 0.29 12.49
CA HIS A 24 3.44 -0.70 13.35
C HIS A 24 2.58 -1.95 13.61
N SER A 25 1.27 -1.91 13.37
CA SER A 25 0.42 -3.09 13.50
C SER A 25 0.63 -4.09 12.35
N ASP A 26 1.30 -3.71 11.26
CA ASP A 26 1.68 -4.64 10.19
C ASP A 26 2.93 -5.44 10.63
N PRO A 27 2.83 -6.78 10.78
CA PRO A 27 3.98 -7.61 11.15
C PRO A 27 5.14 -7.48 10.17
N ARG A 28 4.88 -7.29 8.87
CA ARG A 28 5.94 -7.18 7.86
C ARG A 28 6.74 -5.89 8.05
N LEU A 29 6.06 -4.78 8.30
CA LEU A 29 6.72 -3.50 8.54
C LEU A 29 7.45 -3.50 9.88
N HIS A 30 6.92 -4.19 10.89
CA HIS A 30 7.59 -4.39 12.16
C HIS A 30 8.89 -5.20 12.02
N GLU A 31 8.86 -6.31 11.25
CA GLU A 31 10.04 -7.13 10.95
C GLU A 31 11.12 -6.32 10.22
N LEU A 32 10.75 -5.59 9.16
CA LEU A 32 11.69 -4.75 8.41
C LEU A 32 12.28 -3.61 9.26
N ALA A 33 11.50 -3.05 10.18
CA ALA A 33 11.98 -2.00 11.09
C ALA A 33 12.92 -2.54 12.17
N SER A 34 12.82 -3.84 12.47
CA SER A 34 13.66 -4.53 13.45
C SER A 34 14.94 -5.11 12.84
N SER A 35 15.13 -5.00 11.51
CA SER A 35 16.33 -5.46 10.84
C SER A 35 17.59 -4.76 11.38
N PRO A 36 18.70 -5.51 11.61
CA PRO A 36 19.92 -4.92 12.16
C PRO A 36 20.56 -3.97 11.15
N ALA A 37 21.26 -2.93 11.64
CA ALA A 37 21.92 -1.94 10.78
C ALA A 37 22.93 -2.55 9.79
N ALA A 38 23.53 -3.71 10.11
CA ALA A 38 24.44 -4.43 9.23
C ALA A 38 23.75 -5.17 8.06
N ALA A 39 22.43 -5.37 8.13
CA ALA A 39 21.62 -5.98 7.08
C ALA A 39 20.31 -5.19 6.94
N PRO A 40 20.37 -3.96 6.37
CA PRO A 40 19.19 -3.13 6.21
C PRO A 40 18.19 -3.78 5.24
N PRO A 41 16.89 -3.47 5.37
CA PRO A 41 15.86 -4.03 4.50
C PRO A 41 16.13 -3.64 3.05
N THR A 42 16.01 -4.61 2.14
CA THR A 42 16.28 -4.37 0.72
C THR A 42 15.19 -3.50 0.10
N HIS A 43 15.47 -2.91 -1.06
CA HIS A 43 14.48 -2.12 -1.80
C HIS A 43 13.25 -2.95 -2.15
N ASP A 44 13.44 -4.20 -2.54
CA ASP A 44 12.37 -5.10 -2.96
C ASP A 44 11.51 -5.55 -1.78
N ASP A 45 12.12 -5.87 -0.64
CA ASP A 45 11.38 -6.25 0.58
C ASP A 45 10.49 -5.11 1.07
N VAL A 46 11.03 -3.88 1.06
CA VAL A 46 10.27 -2.67 1.40
C VAL A 46 9.16 -2.42 0.40
N ALA A 47 9.43 -2.54 -0.90
CA ALA A 47 8.41 -2.36 -1.93
C ALA A 47 7.28 -3.38 -1.79
N ALA A 48 7.61 -4.64 -1.49
CA ALA A 48 6.66 -5.70 -1.22
C ALA A 48 5.79 -5.43 0.01
N ALA A 49 6.39 -4.97 1.12
CA ALA A 49 5.66 -4.68 2.34
C ALA A 49 4.75 -3.44 2.22
N LEU A 50 5.16 -2.44 1.43
CA LEU A 50 4.42 -1.18 1.28
C LEU A 50 3.40 -1.18 0.13
N ALA A 51 3.25 -2.28 -0.61
CA ALA A 51 2.32 -2.36 -1.73
C ALA A 51 0.86 -2.09 -1.35
N GLU A 52 0.39 -2.63 -0.21
CA GLU A 52 -0.96 -2.37 0.31
C GLU A 52 -1.06 -1.01 1.03
N PRO A 53 -0.14 -0.66 1.95
CA PRO A 53 -0.12 0.68 2.54
C PRO A 53 -0.12 1.81 1.51
N LEU A 54 0.54 1.66 0.36
CA LEU A 54 0.53 2.65 -0.71
C LEU A 54 -0.89 2.96 -1.22
N LEU A 55 -1.75 1.95 -1.29
CA LEU A 55 -3.13 2.06 -1.76
C LEU A 55 -4.05 2.63 -0.67
N HIS A 56 -3.63 2.67 0.59
CA HIS A 56 -4.46 3.17 1.67
C HIS A 56 -4.63 4.70 1.59
N PRO A 57 -5.86 5.24 1.67
CA PRO A 57 -6.13 6.67 1.48
C PRO A 57 -5.38 7.59 2.45
N ARG A 58 -4.99 7.10 3.61
CA ARG A 58 -4.24 7.89 4.60
C ARG A 58 -2.72 7.79 4.45
N TYR A 59 -2.22 6.81 3.69
CA TYR A 59 -0.80 6.45 3.67
C TYR A 59 -0.11 6.65 2.33
N THR A 60 -0.84 6.82 1.21
CA THR A 60 -0.22 7.06 -0.09
C THR A 60 0.82 8.19 -0.07
N ILE A 61 0.45 9.37 0.47
CA ILE A 61 1.34 10.54 0.52
C ILE A 61 2.52 10.30 1.48
N PRO A 62 2.31 9.84 2.73
CA PRO A 62 3.43 9.49 3.62
C PRO A 62 4.40 8.46 3.04
N VAL A 63 3.89 7.40 2.40
CA VAL A 63 4.71 6.35 1.78
C VAL A 63 5.56 6.94 0.67
N LEU A 64 4.95 7.60 -0.32
CA LEU A 64 5.69 8.19 -1.44
C LEU A 64 6.65 9.29 -0.98
N GLY A 65 6.28 10.08 0.03
CA GLY A 65 7.16 11.11 0.57
C GLY A 65 8.39 10.56 1.28
N CYS A 66 8.31 9.41 1.94
CA CYS A 66 9.45 8.78 2.60
C CYS A 66 10.34 7.99 1.62
N PHE A 67 9.72 7.40 0.60
CA PHE A 67 10.32 6.45 -0.34
C PHE A 67 10.31 6.95 -1.80
N LEU A 68 10.38 8.26 -2.00
CA LEU A 68 10.35 8.89 -3.32
C LEU A 68 11.32 8.23 -4.33
N PRO A 69 12.59 7.92 -3.97
CA PRO A 69 13.52 7.24 -4.88
C PRO A 69 13.10 5.81 -5.29
N LEU A 70 12.18 5.18 -4.55
CA LEU A 70 11.63 3.85 -4.82
C LEU A 70 10.21 3.88 -5.40
N ALA A 71 9.67 5.06 -5.72
CA ALA A 71 8.28 5.17 -6.18
C ALA A 71 7.94 4.26 -7.38
N PRO A 72 8.79 4.10 -8.43
CA PRO A 72 8.50 3.17 -9.52
C PRO A 72 8.33 1.72 -9.03
N ALA A 73 9.21 1.24 -8.14
CA ALA A 73 9.13 -0.10 -7.59
C ALA A 73 7.86 -0.30 -6.73
N LEU A 74 7.54 0.69 -5.89
CA LEU A 74 6.33 0.69 -5.06
C LEU A 74 5.06 0.62 -5.90
N ILE A 75 4.95 1.46 -6.93
CA ILE A 75 3.79 1.50 -7.84
C ILE A 75 3.68 0.17 -8.59
N ASN A 76 4.79 -0.35 -9.14
CA ASN A 76 4.79 -1.62 -9.84
C ASN A 76 4.30 -2.77 -8.95
N GLN A 77 4.74 -2.79 -7.68
CA GLN A 77 4.34 -3.83 -6.75
C GLN A 77 2.86 -3.72 -6.35
N ALA A 78 2.35 -2.51 -6.13
CA ALA A 78 0.92 -2.29 -5.88
C ALA A 78 0.05 -2.71 -7.08
N VAL A 79 0.49 -2.39 -8.31
CA VAL A 79 -0.19 -2.82 -9.54
C VAL A 79 -0.15 -4.35 -9.69
N ALA A 80 1.00 -4.98 -9.44
CA ALA A 80 1.13 -6.44 -9.50
C ALA A 80 0.20 -7.12 -8.49
N LEU A 81 0.13 -6.60 -7.26
CA LEU A 81 -0.78 -7.07 -6.23
C LEU A 81 -2.25 -6.94 -6.65
N LEU A 82 -2.66 -5.76 -7.12
CA LEU A 82 -4.03 -5.53 -7.59
C LEU A 82 -4.40 -6.49 -8.72
N ARG A 83 -3.52 -6.67 -9.71
CA ARG A 83 -3.73 -7.64 -10.79
C ARG A 83 -3.90 -9.05 -10.21
N ALA A 84 -2.95 -9.53 -9.41
CA ALA A 84 -3.01 -10.89 -8.88
C ALA A 84 -4.31 -11.15 -8.10
N ARG A 85 -4.69 -10.22 -7.22
CA ARG A 85 -5.88 -10.36 -6.37
C ARG A 85 -7.19 -10.21 -7.14
N LEU A 86 -7.26 -9.29 -8.11
CA LEU A 86 -8.46 -9.12 -8.94
C LEU A 86 -8.67 -10.29 -9.90
N HIS A 87 -7.59 -10.89 -10.44
CA HIS A 87 -7.69 -12.10 -11.27
C HIS A 87 -8.17 -13.29 -10.45
N ALA A 88 -7.57 -13.55 -9.28
CA ALA A 88 -8.03 -14.61 -8.37
C ALA A 88 -9.50 -14.40 -7.95
N SER A 89 -9.90 -13.16 -7.70
CA SER A 89 -11.29 -12.82 -7.37
C SER A 89 -12.26 -13.00 -8.55
N ASN A 90 -11.80 -12.95 -9.81
CA ASN A 90 -12.68 -13.14 -10.98
C ASN A 90 -13.07 -14.60 -11.17
N ASP A 91 -12.16 -15.53 -10.88
CA ASP A 91 -12.44 -16.97 -10.91
C ASP A 91 -13.52 -17.32 -9.88
N ASP A 92 -13.41 -16.73 -8.68
CA ASP A 92 -14.40 -16.80 -7.60
C ASP A 92 -15.72 -16.08 -7.93
N ALA A 93 -15.67 -14.90 -8.56
CA ALA A 93 -16.85 -14.09 -8.87
C ALA A 93 -17.70 -14.71 -9.99
N ARG A 94 -17.08 -15.35 -10.99
CA ARG A 94 -17.81 -16.13 -12.02
C ARG A 94 -18.62 -17.27 -11.41
N ALA A 95 -18.12 -17.88 -10.33
CA ALA A 95 -18.85 -18.93 -9.60
C ALA A 95 -19.98 -18.36 -8.71
N ARG A 96 -19.87 -17.11 -8.26
CA ARG A 96 -20.79 -16.47 -7.29
C ARG A 96 -21.82 -15.50 -7.89
N LEU A 97 -21.82 -15.31 -9.20
CA LEU A 97 -22.78 -14.47 -9.94
C LEU A 97 -24.27 -14.84 -9.72
N HIS A 98 -24.54 -16.00 -9.11
CA HIS A 98 -25.88 -16.46 -8.72
C HIS A 98 -26.36 -16.00 -7.34
N ALA A 99 -25.56 -15.28 -6.56
CA ALA A 99 -25.91 -14.82 -5.21
C ALA A 99 -25.78 -13.30 -5.10
N TRP A 100 -26.58 -12.57 -5.88
CA TRP A 100 -26.82 -11.16 -5.62
C TRP A 100 -27.88 -11.07 -4.51
N ASN A 101 -27.46 -10.71 -3.31
CA ASN A 101 -28.34 -10.01 -2.39
C ASN A 101 -27.54 -9.17 -1.39
N ASP A 102 -27.95 -7.90 -1.33
CA ASP A 102 -27.92 -6.97 -0.21
C ASP A 102 -26.57 -6.68 0.50
N ASP A 103 -25.85 -5.65 0.02
CA ASP A 103 -24.65 -5.08 0.67
C ASP A 103 -24.85 -3.58 0.98
N ALA A 104 -26.08 -3.13 1.21
CA ALA A 104 -26.34 -1.75 1.65
C ALA A 104 -25.74 -1.47 3.06
N ALA A 105 -25.56 -2.52 3.88
CA ALA A 105 -25.04 -2.41 5.24
C ALA A 105 -23.53 -2.15 5.35
N HIS A 106 -22.75 -2.27 4.26
CA HIS A 106 -21.29 -2.09 4.26
C HIS A 106 -20.81 -0.90 3.43
N LEU A 107 -21.73 -0.01 3.01
CA LEU A 107 -21.38 1.16 2.21
C LEU A 107 -20.59 2.22 3.00
N GLU A 108 -20.70 2.24 4.33
CA GLU A 108 -20.12 3.27 5.20
C GLU A 108 -18.75 2.91 5.81
N ASP A 109 -18.39 1.62 5.87
CA ASP A 109 -17.12 1.17 6.47
C ASP A 109 -15.95 1.34 5.49
N GLU A 110 -15.19 2.42 5.64
CA GLU A 110 -13.91 2.62 4.96
C GLU A 110 -12.76 2.01 5.76
N ALA A 111 -11.69 1.63 5.05
CA ALA A 111 -10.47 1.17 5.71
C ALA A 111 -9.96 2.23 6.69
N GLU A 112 -9.87 1.86 7.96
CA GLU A 112 -9.33 2.71 8.99
C GLU A 112 -7.81 2.64 9.00
N GLU A 113 -7.19 3.50 9.79
CA GLU A 113 -5.74 3.60 9.87
C GLU A 113 -5.07 2.30 10.40
N GLY A 114 -5.82 1.37 11.03
CA GLY A 114 -5.33 0.02 11.36
C GLY A 114 -5.43 -1.00 10.21
N ASP A 115 -6.20 -0.71 9.16
CA ASP A 115 -6.47 -1.60 8.03
C ASP A 115 -5.38 -1.47 6.94
N VAL A 116 -4.18 -1.90 7.28
CA VAL A 116 -3.02 -1.93 6.38
C VAL A 116 -3.20 -2.87 5.19
N ARG A 117 -4.04 -3.90 5.32
CA ARG A 117 -4.39 -4.84 4.24
C ARG A 117 -5.58 -4.37 3.42
N VAL A 118 -5.44 -3.20 2.81
CA VAL A 118 -6.54 -2.47 2.18
C VAL A 118 -7.17 -3.24 1.01
N VAL A 119 -6.38 -4.03 0.27
CA VAL A 119 -6.91 -4.79 -0.88
C VAL A 119 -7.78 -5.94 -0.38
N GLU A 120 -7.30 -6.66 0.64
CA GLU A 120 -8.06 -7.73 1.29
C GLU A 120 -9.33 -7.20 1.96
N PHE A 121 -9.26 -6.03 2.62
CA PHE A 121 -10.39 -5.36 3.26
C PHE A 121 -11.57 -5.14 2.30
N TYR A 122 -11.31 -4.54 1.12
CA TYR A 122 -12.37 -4.25 0.15
C TYR A 122 -12.82 -5.48 -0.63
N LEU A 123 -11.92 -6.41 -0.97
CA LEU A 123 -12.29 -7.63 -1.69
C LEU A 123 -13.14 -8.58 -0.85
N SER A 124 -12.80 -8.76 0.43
CA SER A 124 -13.60 -9.60 1.36
C SER A 124 -15.03 -9.09 1.56
N ARG A 125 -15.22 -7.77 1.44
CA ARG A 125 -16.52 -7.07 1.50
C ARG A 125 -17.19 -6.90 0.13
N ARG A 126 -16.66 -7.53 -0.92
CA ARG A 126 -17.19 -7.42 -2.31
C ARG A 126 -17.21 -5.99 -2.88
N ARG A 127 -16.49 -5.04 -2.28
CA ARG A 127 -16.45 -3.61 -2.67
C ARG A 127 -15.39 -3.34 -3.74
N ARG A 128 -15.45 -4.06 -4.87
CA ARG A 128 -14.46 -3.97 -5.95
C ARG A 128 -14.43 -2.59 -6.62
N LEU A 129 -15.60 -1.96 -6.80
CA LEU A 129 -15.69 -0.62 -7.35
C LEU A 129 -15.03 0.40 -6.42
N ARG A 130 -15.26 0.29 -5.10
CA ARG A 130 -14.58 1.13 -4.11
C ARG A 130 -13.06 0.95 -4.15
N LEU A 131 -12.58 -0.30 -4.21
CA LEU A 131 -11.16 -0.57 -4.35
C LEU A 131 -10.56 0.10 -5.61
N HIS A 132 -11.31 0.11 -6.72
CA HIS A 132 -10.91 0.81 -7.94
C HIS A 132 -10.82 2.34 -7.71
N GLU A 133 -11.81 2.95 -7.07
CA GLU A 133 -11.78 4.39 -6.71
C GLU A 133 -10.57 4.72 -5.83
N ILE A 134 -10.30 3.90 -4.82
CA ILE A 134 -9.15 4.07 -3.92
C ILE A 134 -7.82 3.93 -4.67
N ALA A 135 -7.69 2.94 -5.57
CA ALA A 135 -6.49 2.79 -6.40
C ALA A 135 -6.29 4.00 -7.35
N CYS A 136 -7.36 4.52 -7.94
CA CYS A 136 -7.33 5.73 -8.76
C CYS A 136 -6.93 6.96 -7.94
N LEU A 137 -7.44 7.10 -6.73
CA LEU A 137 -7.04 8.18 -5.81
C LEU A 137 -5.56 8.08 -5.44
N ALA A 138 -5.06 6.88 -5.17
CA ALA A 138 -3.64 6.67 -4.87
C ALA A 138 -2.76 7.05 -6.07
N LEU A 139 -3.17 6.65 -7.29
CA LEU A 139 -2.48 7.02 -8.52
C LEU A 139 -2.49 8.54 -8.75
N ALA A 140 -3.63 9.21 -8.59
CA ALA A 140 -3.72 10.66 -8.75
C ALA A 140 -2.75 11.39 -7.81
N ARG A 141 -2.69 10.98 -6.53
CA ARG A 141 -1.74 11.53 -5.56
C ARG A 141 -0.29 11.23 -5.90
N ALA A 142 -0.01 10.06 -6.48
CA ALA A 142 1.33 9.73 -6.96
C ALA A 142 1.75 10.62 -8.13
N LEU A 143 0.82 10.91 -9.04
CA LEU A 143 1.02 11.83 -10.16
C LEU A 143 1.20 13.28 -9.70
N ASP A 144 0.49 13.73 -8.67
CA ASP A 144 0.69 15.05 -8.07
C ASP A 144 2.11 15.21 -7.49
N LEU A 145 2.75 14.11 -7.09
CA LEU A 145 4.13 14.07 -6.64
C LEU A 145 5.15 13.91 -7.79
N ALA A 146 4.71 13.67 -9.02
CA ALA A 146 5.57 13.48 -10.19
C ALA A 146 6.58 14.62 -10.47
N PRO A 147 6.27 15.91 -10.24
CA PRO A 147 7.25 16.99 -10.40
C PRO A 147 8.50 16.84 -9.52
N TYR A 148 8.41 16.04 -8.46
CA TYR A 148 9.51 15.72 -7.56
C TYR A 148 10.18 14.37 -7.87
N LEU A 149 9.53 13.53 -8.70
CA LEU A 149 10.01 12.21 -9.10
C LEU A 149 10.91 12.23 -10.36
N LEU A 150 10.77 13.24 -11.22
CA LEU A 150 11.45 13.33 -12.52
C LEU A 150 12.68 14.25 -12.52
N ARG A 151 13.33 14.43 -11.37
CA ARG A 151 14.55 15.24 -11.23
C ARG A 151 15.81 14.40 -11.20
#